data_AF-A0A5C6RUR4-F1
#
_entry.id   AF-A0A5C6RUR4-F1
#
_cell.length_a   1.000
_cell.length_b   1.000
_cell.length_c   1.000
_cell.angle_alpha   90.00
_cell.angle_beta   90.00
_cell.angle_gamma   90.00
#
_symmetry.space_group_name_H-M   'P 1'
#
loop_
_entity.id
_entity.type
_entity.pdbx_description
1 polymer ?
#
loop_
_entity_poly.entity_id
_entity_poly.type
_entity_poly.pdbx_seq_one_letter_code
_entity_poly.pdbx_strand_id
1 'polypeptide(L)'
;MKNLGKLFLGLCIFASSVGFSQTDSKDENRISLTAWVPAGIENMPVKARKNLENKLTQVVTKNGLGGSPFNTRFIISANVSLASKDILPGPPPMHAYNMDVTLYIGDGFEGTVFSSTTISVKGVGTNETKAFMAGLKQIKPGNPEIQAFVKTGKEKIIQYYKDNCDMIIKTAQSKADQNEYDEAIFMLTAIPTACEECYSKAMAAIQPIFKAKIDNDCKVKLQEATGIWNAAQDMAAAEKAGAILASINPDASCASQARTLSNKIAAKVKQIDDREWKYIVKDQQQESERIQAIRDIGVAYGKGPKANVTYKSLW
;
A
#
# COMPACT_ATOMS: atom_id res chain seq x y z
N MET A 1 -24.85 56.33 -57.96
CA MET A 1 -23.94 56.80 -56.88
C MET A 1 -24.16 55.94 -55.66
N LYS A 2 -23.08 55.28 -55.19
CA LYS A 2 -22.80 54.81 -53.82
C LYS A 2 -23.81 53.82 -53.19
N ASN A 3 -23.49 52.53 -53.25
CA ASN A 3 -22.83 51.76 -52.18
C ASN A 3 -23.64 51.71 -50.88
N LEU A 4 -24.15 50.52 -50.55
CA LEU A 4 -23.98 49.94 -49.21
C LEU A 4 -24.23 48.43 -49.27
N GLY A 5 -23.16 47.67 -49.42
CA GLY A 5 -23.19 46.22 -49.24
C GLY A 5 -23.46 45.89 -47.77
N LYS A 6 -24.49 45.09 -47.51
CA LYS A 6 -24.66 44.37 -46.25
C LYS A 6 -24.22 42.93 -46.47
N LEU A 7 -22.92 42.72 -46.31
CA LEU A 7 -22.32 41.41 -46.15
C LEU A 7 -22.72 40.91 -44.75
N PHE A 8 -23.75 40.07 -44.67
CA PHE A 8 -24.04 39.31 -43.44
C PHE A 8 -22.97 38.22 -43.31
N LEU A 9 -21.90 38.56 -42.60
CA LEU A 9 -20.87 37.62 -42.20
C LEU A 9 -21.45 36.74 -41.09
N GLY A 10 -21.89 35.53 -41.46
CA GLY A 10 -22.28 34.49 -40.52
C GLY A 10 -21.04 34.05 -39.73
N LEU A 11 -20.89 34.58 -38.51
CA LEU A 11 -19.90 34.13 -37.56
C LEU A 11 -20.42 32.84 -36.90
N CYS A 12 -20.29 31.71 -37.60
CA CYS A 12 -20.37 30.39 -36.98
C CYS A 12 -19.12 30.21 -36.13
N ILE A 13 -19.22 30.56 -34.85
CA ILE A 13 -18.28 30.11 -33.83
C ILE A 13 -18.46 28.60 -33.72
N PHE A 14 -17.68 27.85 -34.49
CA PHE A 14 -17.37 26.46 -34.17
C PHE A 14 -16.62 26.48 -32.85
N ALA A 15 -17.35 26.38 -31.74
CA ALA A 15 -16.79 25.90 -30.50
C ALA A 15 -16.39 24.44 -30.76
N SER A 16 -15.17 24.23 -31.20
CA SER A 16 -14.50 22.95 -31.05
C SER A 16 -14.40 22.72 -29.55
N SER A 17 -15.40 22.03 -29.00
CA SER A 17 -15.22 21.25 -27.80
C SER A 17 -14.07 20.30 -28.08
N VAL A 18 -12.87 20.71 -27.68
CA VAL A 18 -11.80 19.80 -27.33
C VAL A 18 -12.39 18.92 -26.23
N GLY A 19 -13.05 17.84 -26.66
CA GLY A 19 -13.35 16.72 -25.79
C GLY A 19 -11.99 16.28 -25.27
N PHE A 20 -11.70 16.62 -24.02
CA PHE A 20 -10.76 15.84 -23.26
C PHE A 20 -11.28 14.41 -23.33
N SER A 21 -10.64 13.60 -24.16
CA SER A 21 -10.68 12.16 -23.97
C SER A 21 -10.14 11.96 -22.57
N GLN A 22 -11.06 11.84 -21.61
CA GLN A 22 -10.81 11.07 -20.40
C GLN A 22 -10.41 9.70 -20.95
N THR A 23 -9.11 9.47 -20.97
CA THR A 23 -8.60 8.12 -21.15
C THR A 23 -9.14 7.39 -19.94
N ASP A 24 -10.15 6.55 -20.16
CA ASP A 24 -10.71 5.68 -19.14
C ASP A 24 -9.58 5.16 -18.26
N SER A 25 -9.71 5.36 -16.95
CA SER A 25 -8.81 4.86 -15.92
C SER A 25 -8.81 3.33 -15.88
N LYS A 26 -8.32 2.67 -16.94
CA LYS A 26 -8.05 1.22 -16.95
C LYS A 26 -6.87 0.83 -16.06
N ASP A 27 -6.21 1.79 -15.43
CA ASP A 27 -5.17 1.57 -14.44
C ASP A 27 -5.69 1.35 -13.01
N GLU A 28 -6.96 1.67 -12.71
CA GLU A 28 -7.58 1.39 -11.40
C GLU A 28 -7.92 -0.10 -11.20
N ASN A 29 -7.93 -0.87 -12.29
CA ASN A 29 -8.26 -2.31 -12.34
C ASN A 29 -7.04 -3.24 -12.25
N ARG A 30 -5.91 -2.75 -11.74
CA ARG A 30 -4.61 -3.40 -11.90
C ARG A 30 -3.99 -3.80 -10.57
N ILE A 31 -4.20 -5.07 -10.18
CA ILE A 31 -3.47 -5.71 -9.08
C ILE A 31 -1.97 -5.72 -9.38
N SER A 32 -1.22 -4.89 -8.66
CA SER A 32 0.24 -4.86 -8.73
C SER A 32 0.85 -6.04 -7.98
N LEU A 33 1.87 -6.65 -8.58
CA LEU A 33 2.64 -7.74 -7.97
C LEU A 33 4.08 -7.30 -7.79
N THR A 34 4.71 -7.77 -6.71
CA THR A 34 6.16 -7.65 -6.51
C THR A 34 6.79 -9.03 -6.58
N ALA A 35 7.93 -9.15 -7.27
CA ALA A 35 8.70 -10.38 -7.25
C ALA A 35 9.47 -10.49 -5.95
N TRP A 36 9.35 -11.63 -5.28
CA TRP A 36 10.12 -11.92 -4.08
C TRP A 36 10.46 -13.41 -4.00
N VAL A 37 11.72 -13.73 -3.73
CA VAL A 37 12.20 -15.10 -3.58
C VAL A 37 12.93 -15.22 -2.24
N PRO A 38 12.45 -16.07 -1.30
CA PRO A 38 13.04 -16.20 0.02
C PRO A 38 14.47 -16.73 -0.05
N ALA A 39 15.28 -16.35 0.94
CA ALA A 39 16.68 -16.75 1.01
C ALA A 39 16.89 -18.26 1.30
N GLY A 40 15.88 -18.94 1.83
CA GLY A 40 15.97 -20.31 2.36
C GLY A 40 15.56 -21.43 1.39
N ILE A 41 15.65 -21.25 0.07
CA ILE A 41 15.38 -22.35 -0.87
C ILE A 41 16.54 -23.34 -0.79
N GLU A 42 16.22 -24.58 -0.42
CA GLU A 42 17.20 -25.65 -0.22
C GLU A 42 18.06 -25.86 -1.46
N ASN A 43 19.38 -26.03 -1.26
CA ASN A 43 20.35 -26.29 -2.32
C ASN A 43 20.46 -25.21 -3.42
N MET A 44 19.81 -24.05 -3.27
CA MET A 44 19.83 -22.99 -4.28
C MET A 44 20.98 -21.98 -4.04
N PRO A 45 21.91 -21.80 -4.99
CA PRO A 45 22.96 -20.79 -4.87
C PRO A 45 22.39 -19.36 -4.88
N VAL A 46 22.98 -18.45 -4.10
CA VAL A 46 22.54 -17.04 -4.00
C VAL A 46 22.43 -16.34 -5.37
N LYS A 47 23.36 -16.60 -6.28
CA LYS A 47 23.34 -16.05 -7.65
C LYS A 47 22.15 -16.60 -8.46
N ALA A 48 21.80 -17.87 -8.30
CA ALA A 48 20.64 -18.47 -8.94
C ALA A 48 19.34 -17.90 -8.37
N ARG A 49 19.27 -17.70 -7.04
CA ARG A 49 18.12 -17.04 -6.39
C ARG A 49 17.85 -15.65 -6.96
N LYS A 50 18.89 -14.81 -7.05
CA LYS A 50 18.78 -13.47 -7.67
C LYS A 50 18.37 -13.56 -9.14
N ASN A 51 18.80 -14.60 -9.86
CA ASN A 51 18.39 -14.82 -11.24
C ASN A 51 16.90 -15.18 -11.35
N LEU A 52 16.39 -16.04 -10.47
CA LEU A 52 14.98 -16.39 -10.38
C LEU A 52 14.13 -15.17 -10.04
N GLU A 53 14.53 -14.39 -9.03
CA GLU A 53 13.86 -13.13 -8.65
C GLU A 53 13.76 -12.18 -9.85
N ASN A 54 14.87 -11.96 -10.58
CA ASN A 54 14.88 -11.16 -11.80
C ASN A 54 13.96 -11.73 -12.90
N LYS A 55 13.82 -13.06 -13.00
CA LYS A 55 12.87 -13.68 -13.94
C LYS A 55 11.43 -13.43 -13.54
N LEU A 56 11.11 -13.54 -12.26
CA LEU A 56 9.78 -13.20 -11.76
C LEU A 56 9.47 -11.71 -11.97
N THR A 57 10.46 -10.81 -11.77
CA THR A 57 10.30 -9.39 -12.11
C THR A 57 9.96 -9.21 -13.59
N GLN A 58 10.64 -9.92 -14.50
CA GLN A 58 10.33 -9.87 -15.92
C GLN A 58 8.93 -10.41 -16.25
N VAL A 59 8.49 -11.48 -15.56
CA VAL A 59 7.11 -12.00 -15.69
C VAL A 59 6.10 -10.92 -15.32
N VAL A 60 6.31 -10.26 -14.18
CA VAL A 60 5.44 -9.20 -13.65
C VAL A 60 5.40 -7.98 -14.57
N THR A 61 6.57 -7.46 -14.99
CA THR A 61 6.67 -6.32 -15.91
C THR A 61 6.01 -6.62 -17.25
N LYS A 62 6.18 -7.83 -17.78
CA LYS A 62 5.57 -8.23 -19.06
C LYS A 62 4.04 -8.35 -18.97
N ASN A 63 3.51 -8.67 -17.81
CA ASN A 63 2.07 -8.63 -17.52
C ASN A 63 1.56 -7.21 -17.17
N GLY A 64 2.33 -6.19 -17.57
CA GLY A 64 1.97 -4.78 -17.56
C GLY A 64 1.92 -4.13 -16.18
N LEU A 65 2.47 -4.77 -15.14
CA LEU A 65 2.28 -4.38 -13.75
C LEU A 65 3.51 -4.63 -12.89
N GLY A 66 4.59 -3.93 -13.19
CA GLY A 66 5.66 -3.75 -12.20
C GLY A 66 5.10 -2.97 -11.02
N GLY A 67 4.93 -3.62 -9.87
CA GLY A 67 4.80 -2.88 -8.62
C GLY A 67 6.02 -1.98 -8.44
N SER A 68 5.86 -0.88 -7.70
CA SER A 68 7.00 -0.17 -7.14
C SER A 68 7.90 -1.21 -6.44
N PRO A 69 9.25 -1.11 -6.52
CA PRO A 69 10.15 -2.02 -5.80
C PRO A 69 9.94 -2.01 -4.27
N PHE A 70 9.07 -1.14 -3.78
CA PHE A 70 8.63 -1.05 -2.40
C PHE A 70 7.28 -1.76 -2.19
N ASN A 71 7.35 -2.95 -1.60
CA ASN A 71 6.40 -3.52 -0.65
C ASN A 71 4.91 -3.51 -1.06
N THR A 72 4.56 -4.08 -2.22
CA THR A 72 3.15 -4.41 -2.50
C THR A 72 2.70 -5.59 -1.61
N ARG A 73 1.44 -5.56 -1.15
CA ARG A 73 0.83 -6.66 -0.39
C ARG A 73 0.87 -7.98 -1.15
N PHE A 74 0.58 -7.94 -2.46
CA PHE A 74 0.63 -9.13 -3.30
C PHE A 74 2.00 -9.35 -3.92
N ILE A 75 2.44 -10.60 -3.91
CA ILE A 75 3.73 -11.01 -4.44
C ILE A 75 3.57 -12.16 -5.44
N ILE A 76 4.53 -12.25 -6.35
CA ILE A 76 4.85 -13.50 -7.03
C ILE A 76 6.11 -14.07 -6.38
N SER A 77 6.06 -15.34 -6.02
CA SER A 77 7.18 -16.05 -5.43
C SER A 77 7.41 -17.38 -6.13
N ALA A 78 8.48 -18.07 -5.76
CA ALA A 78 8.82 -19.37 -6.30
C ALA A 78 9.60 -20.19 -5.29
N ASN A 79 9.30 -21.49 -5.25
CA ASN A 79 10.13 -22.51 -4.64
C ASN A 79 10.78 -23.38 -5.73
N VAL A 80 11.92 -23.98 -5.43
CA VAL A 80 12.60 -24.91 -6.34
C VAL A 80 12.91 -26.20 -5.60
N SER A 81 12.40 -27.32 -6.11
CA SER A 81 12.78 -28.66 -5.65
C SER A 81 13.62 -29.38 -6.70
N LEU A 82 14.60 -30.16 -6.25
CA LEU A 82 15.44 -30.98 -7.13
C LEU A 82 14.77 -32.36 -7.31
N ALA A 83 14.36 -32.68 -8.53
CA ALA A 83 13.85 -34.00 -8.88
C ALA A 83 14.99 -35.01 -9.09
N SER A 84 16.09 -34.58 -9.73
CA SER A 84 17.34 -35.36 -9.77
C SER A 84 18.57 -34.46 -9.81
N LYS A 85 19.69 -34.99 -9.31
CA LYS A 85 21.00 -34.34 -9.28
C LYS A 85 22.06 -35.34 -9.75
N ASP A 86 22.45 -35.23 -11.01
CA ASP A 86 23.37 -36.16 -11.66
C ASP A 86 24.70 -35.46 -11.96
N ILE A 87 25.82 -36.19 -11.80
CA ILE A 87 27.15 -35.75 -12.24
C ILE A 87 27.54 -36.61 -13.43
N LEU A 88 27.58 -35.99 -14.61
CA LEU A 88 27.98 -36.65 -15.84
C LEU A 88 29.51 -36.69 -15.94
N PRO A 89 30.11 -37.86 -16.18
CA PRO A 89 31.56 -38.01 -16.28
C PRO A 89 32.11 -37.40 -17.58
N GLY A 90 33.31 -36.81 -17.51
CA GLY A 90 34.04 -36.22 -18.64
C GLY A 90 34.97 -35.06 -18.22
N PRO A 91 35.83 -34.55 -19.11
CA PRO A 91 36.61 -33.34 -18.86
C PRO A 91 35.99 -32.09 -19.53
N PRO A 92 35.44 -31.11 -18.78
CA PRO A 92 35.19 -31.12 -17.33
C PRO A 92 33.91 -31.91 -16.95
N PRO A 93 33.80 -32.39 -15.70
CA PRO A 93 32.56 -33.01 -15.22
C PRO A 93 31.39 -32.04 -15.28
N MET A 94 30.20 -32.56 -15.60
CA MET A 94 28.99 -31.73 -15.77
C MET A 94 27.96 -32.07 -14.70
N HIS A 95 27.33 -31.05 -14.11
CA HIS A 95 26.19 -31.19 -13.22
C HIS A 95 24.90 -31.10 -14.05
N ALA A 96 24.07 -32.12 -14.03
CA ALA A 96 22.79 -32.20 -14.73
C ALA A 96 21.64 -32.33 -13.73
N TYR A 97 20.81 -31.29 -13.65
CA TYR A 97 19.72 -31.19 -12.68
C TYR A 97 18.36 -31.21 -13.39
N ASN A 98 17.44 -32.00 -12.86
CA ASN A 98 16.02 -31.89 -13.14
C ASN A 98 15.38 -31.19 -11.95
N MET A 99 14.67 -30.10 -12.19
CA MET A 99 14.15 -29.22 -11.13
C MET A 99 12.68 -28.93 -11.39
N ASP A 100 11.87 -28.94 -10.34
CA ASP A 100 10.50 -28.44 -10.38
C ASP A 100 10.47 -27.06 -9.74
N VAL A 101 10.03 -26.07 -10.52
CA VAL A 101 9.91 -24.70 -10.06
C VAL A 101 8.45 -24.39 -9.87
N THR A 102 8.00 -24.37 -8.61
CA THR A 102 6.64 -24.00 -8.25
C THR A 102 6.55 -22.51 -8.05
N LEU A 103 5.73 -21.84 -8.87
CA LEU A 103 5.42 -20.43 -8.79
C LEU A 103 4.17 -20.22 -7.94
N TYR A 104 4.14 -19.14 -7.17
CA TYR A 104 3.02 -18.76 -6.31
C TYR A 104 2.66 -17.30 -6.51
N ILE A 105 1.36 -17.00 -6.50
CA ILE A 105 0.84 -15.64 -6.32
C ILE A 105 0.04 -15.63 -5.03
N GLY A 106 0.40 -14.72 -4.14
CA GLY A 106 -0.13 -14.71 -2.79
C GLY A 106 -0.06 -13.34 -2.12
N ASP A 107 -0.69 -13.27 -0.96
CA ASP A 107 -0.53 -12.19 0.01
C ASP A 107 0.77 -12.40 0.79
N GLY A 108 1.74 -11.52 0.58
CA GLY A 108 3.03 -11.62 1.24
C GLY A 108 2.96 -11.33 2.75
N PHE A 109 1.94 -10.61 3.23
CA PHE A 109 1.84 -10.24 4.65
C PHE A 109 1.14 -11.36 5.44
N GLU A 110 0.04 -11.89 4.90
CA GLU A 110 -0.75 -12.91 5.57
C GLU A 110 -0.21 -14.32 5.31
N GLY A 111 0.40 -14.56 4.14
CA GLY A 111 0.83 -15.88 3.66
C GLY A 111 -0.24 -16.62 2.84
N THR A 112 -1.35 -15.95 2.50
CA THR A 112 -2.44 -16.54 1.73
C THR A 112 -2.01 -16.79 0.30
N VAL A 113 -2.15 -18.03 -0.18
CA VAL A 113 -1.87 -18.40 -1.57
C VAL A 113 -3.14 -18.33 -2.39
N PHE A 114 -3.14 -17.51 -3.44
CA PHE A 114 -4.27 -17.40 -4.37
C PHE A 114 -4.12 -18.35 -5.55
N SER A 115 -2.90 -18.52 -6.07
CA SER A 115 -2.64 -19.38 -7.23
C SER A 115 -1.25 -19.98 -7.15
N SER A 116 -1.11 -21.18 -7.69
CA SER A 116 0.18 -21.84 -7.89
C SER A 116 0.24 -22.56 -9.24
N THR A 117 1.45 -22.72 -9.78
CA THR A 117 1.73 -23.58 -10.94
C THR A 117 3.15 -24.12 -10.85
N THR A 118 3.42 -25.29 -11.42
CA THR A 118 4.75 -25.91 -11.40
C THR A 118 5.29 -26.07 -12.81
N ILE A 119 6.57 -25.71 -13.00
CA ILE A 119 7.27 -25.84 -14.27
C ILE A 119 8.51 -26.70 -14.04
N SER A 120 8.56 -27.84 -14.72
CA SER A 120 9.75 -28.69 -14.73
C SER A 120 10.78 -28.12 -15.70
N VAL A 121 12.01 -27.93 -15.22
CA VAL A 121 13.13 -27.40 -15.99
C VAL A 121 14.37 -28.27 -15.85
N LYS A 122 15.24 -28.24 -16.86
CA LYS A 122 16.48 -29.02 -16.87
C LYS A 122 17.70 -28.11 -16.99
N GLY A 123 18.70 -28.32 -16.17
CA GLY A 123 19.88 -27.47 -16.11
C GLY A 123 21.15 -28.28 -16.19
N VAL A 124 22.01 -28.00 -17.17
CA VAL A 124 23.33 -28.63 -17.26
C VAL A 124 24.42 -27.56 -17.20
N GLY A 125 25.43 -27.76 -16.36
CA GLY A 125 26.53 -26.80 -16.20
C GLY A 125 27.79 -27.37 -15.56
N THR A 126 28.91 -26.67 -15.72
CA THR A 126 30.22 -27.07 -15.15
C THR A 126 30.32 -26.90 -13.63
N ASN A 127 29.27 -26.40 -12.99
CA ASN A 127 29.08 -26.38 -11.54
C ASN A 127 27.58 -26.24 -11.22
N GLU A 128 27.23 -26.43 -9.95
CA GLU A 128 25.86 -26.29 -9.42
C GLU A 128 25.19 -24.96 -9.81
N THR A 129 25.88 -23.83 -9.63
CA THR A 129 25.32 -22.50 -9.98
C THR A 129 24.98 -22.40 -11.47
N LYS A 130 25.85 -22.91 -12.35
CA LYS A 130 25.60 -22.89 -13.80
C LYS A 130 24.47 -23.83 -14.19
N ALA A 131 24.34 -25.00 -13.56
CA ALA A 131 23.23 -25.92 -13.78
C ALA A 131 21.90 -25.27 -13.39
N PHE A 132 21.80 -24.70 -12.18
CA PHE A 132 20.62 -23.94 -11.76
C PHE A 132 20.27 -22.82 -12.75
N MET A 133 21.23 -21.94 -13.08
CA MET A 133 20.97 -20.85 -14.02
C MET A 133 20.56 -21.35 -15.42
N ALA A 134 21.08 -22.49 -15.87
CA ALA A 134 20.70 -23.08 -17.15
C ALA A 134 19.24 -23.57 -17.15
N GLY A 135 18.78 -24.21 -16.07
CA GLY A 135 17.38 -24.61 -15.93
C GLY A 135 16.45 -23.41 -15.77
N LEU A 136 16.79 -22.46 -14.91
CA LEU A 136 15.96 -21.25 -14.69
C LEU A 136 15.81 -20.37 -15.95
N LYS A 137 16.76 -20.42 -16.90
CA LYS A 137 16.62 -19.76 -18.21
C LYS A 137 15.47 -20.29 -19.05
N GLN A 138 14.95 -21.49 -18.76
CA GLN A 138 13.80 -22.07 -19.45
C GLN A 138 12.48 -21.45 -19.00
N ILE A 139 12.44 -20.81 -17.82
CA ILE A 139 11.29 -20.02 -17.37
C ILE A 139 11.22 -18.75 -18.21
N LYS A 140 10.40 -18.78 -19.27
CA LYS A 140 10.23 -17.66 -20.18
C LYS A 140 9.11 -16.74 -19.69
N PRO A 141 9.36 -15.43 -19.50
CA PRO A 141 8.30 -14.48 -19.15
C PRO A 141 7.12 -14.42 -20.11
N GLY A 142 7.26 -14.90 -21.35
CA GLY A 142 6.18 -15.00 -22.32
C GLY A 142 5.56 -16.39 -22.48
N ASN A 143 5.91 -17.35 -21.62
CA ASN A 143 5.30 -18.69 -21.66
C ASN A 143 3.77 -18.56 -21.40
N PRO A 144 2.91 -19.16 -22.24
CA PRO A 144 1.45 -19.03 -22.12
C PRO A 144 0.89 -19.52 -20.77
N GLU A 145 1.42 -20.61 -20.21
CA GLU A 145 1.01 -21.13 -18.91
C GLU A 145 1.36 -20.16 -17.79
N ILE A 146 2.54 -19.51 -17.84
CA ILE A 146 2.90 -18.46 -16.89
C ILE A 146 1.98 -17.24 -17.02
N GLN A 147 1.63 -16.84 -18.25
CA GLN A 147 0.69 -15.72 -18.44
C GLN A 147 -0.70 -16.06 -17.88
N ALA A 148 -1.20 -17.26 -18.16
CA ALA A 148 -2.47 -17.75 -17.64
C ALA A 148 -2.45 -17.80 -16.10
N PHE A 149 -1.37 -18.33 -15.51
CA PHE A 149 -1.15 -18.35 -14.08
C PHE A 149 -1.22 -16.95 -13.44
N VAL A 150 -0.55 -15.95 -14.04
CA VAL A 150 -0.59 -14.57 -13.54
C VAL A 150 -1.99 -13.98 -13.64
N LYS A 151 -2.68 -14.22 -14.75
CA LYS A 151 -4.07 -13.77 -14.95
C LYS A 151 -5.01 -14.38 -13.90
N THR A 152 -4.99 -15.70 -13.75
CA THR A 152 -5.82 -16.43 -12.77
C THR A 152 -5.49 -16.02 -11.33
N GLY A 153 -4.22 -15.79 -11.01
CA GLY A 153 -3.82 -15.29 -9.68
C GLY A 153 -4.48 -13.96 -9.35
N LYS A 154 -4.53 -13.01 -10.29
CA LYS A 154 -5.19 -11.71 -10.11
C LYS A 154 -6.71 -11.83 -10.00
N GLU A 155 -7.31 -12.66 -10.84
CA GLU A 155 -8.75 -12.95 -10.77
C GLU A 155 -9.13 -13.52 -9.39
N LYS A 156 -8.33 -14.45 -8.85
CA LYS A 156 -8.55 -15.02 -7.52
C LYS A 156 -8.31 -14.04 -6.37
N ILE A 157 -7.36 -13.11 -6.50
CA ILE A 157 -7.20 -12.00 -5.54
C ILE A 157 -8.49 -11.18 -5.50
N ILE A 158 -9.00 -10.76 -6.66
CA ILE A 158 -10.23 -9.97 -6.73
C ILE A 158 -11.41 -10.75 -6.16
N GLN A 159 -11.52 -12.03 -6.51
CA GLN A 159 -12.60 -12.89 -6.03
C GLN A 159 -12.56 -13.04 -4.50
N TYR A 160 -11.37 -13.22 -3.91
CA TYR A 160 -11.21 -13.29 -2.46
C TYR A 160 -11.78 -12.05 -1.76
N TYR A 161 -11.44 -10.84 -2.22
CA TYR A 161 -11.96 -9.61 -1.60
C TYR A 161 -13.46 -9.43 -1.83
N LYS A 162 -14.00 -9.88 -2.96
CA LYS A 162 -15.45 -9.90 -3.20
C LYS A 162 -16.16 -10.82 -2.21
N ASP A 163 -15.67 -12.04 -2.06
CA ASP A 163 -16.30 -13.05 -1.21
C ASP A 163 -16.17 -12.76 0.28
N ASN A 164 -15.09 -12.08 0.69
CA ASN A 164 -14.77 -11.82 2.09
C ASN A 164 -15.01 -10.36 2.51
N CYS A 165 -15.58 -9.52 1.64
CA CYS A 165 -15.66 -8.08 1.88
C CYS A 165 -16.32 -7.72 3.21
N ASP A 166 -17.52 -8.23 3.44
CA ASP A 166 -18.31 -7.92 4.63
C ASP A 166 -17.62 -8.43 5.90
N MET A 167 -16.92 -9.58 5.81
CA MET A 167 -16.14 -10.14 6.92
C MET A 167 -14.92 -9.25 7.25
N ILE A 168 -14.20 -8.77 6.24
CA ILE A 168 -13.05 -7.86 6.43
C ILE A 168 -13.52 -6.56 7.10
N ILE A 169 -14.61 -5.98 6.62
CA ILE A 169 -15.20 -4.75 7.18
C ILE A 169 -15.62 -4.97 8.64
N LYS A 170 -16.31 -6.07 8.93
CA LYS A 170 -16.74 -6.41 10.30
C LYS A 170 -15.55 -6.64 11.24
N THR A 171 -14.49 -7.26 10.74
CA THR A 171 -13.27 -7.48 11.52
C THR A 171 -12.58 -6.15 11.84
N ALA A 172 -12.49 -5.25 10.86
CA ALA A 172 -11.95 -3.90 11.09
C ALA A 172 -12.81 -3.08 12.07
N GLN A 173 -14.13 -3.20 12.02
CA GLN A 173 -15.02 -2.57 13.01
C GLN A 173 -14.77 -3.10 14.42
N SER A 174 -14.66 -4.42 14.59
CA SER A 174 -14.32 -5.04 15.88
C SER A 174 -12.96 -4.56 16.42
N LYS A 175 -11.98 -4.35 15.55
CA LYS A 175 -10.68 -3.75 15.91
C LYS A 175 -10.84 -2.30 16.38
N ALA A 176 -11.64 -1.50 15.68
CA ALA A 176 -11.95 -0.13 16.07
C ALA A 176 -12.67 -0.06 17.43
N ASP A 177 -13.58 -1.00 17.72
CA ASP A 177 -14.28 -1.11 19.02
C ASP A 177 -13.31 -1.39 20.18
N GLN A 178 -12.17 -2.02 19.89
CA GLN A 178 -11.08 -2.26 20.83
C GLN A 178 -10.09 -1.08 20.91
N ASN A 179 -10.40 0.05 20.27
CA ASN A 179 -9.53 1.22 20.08
C ASN A 179 -8.26 0.93 19.24
N GLU A 180 -8.22 -0.20 18.52
CA GLU A 180 -7.15 -0.57 17.59
C GLU A 180 -7.38 0.07 16.21
N TYR A 181 -7.57 1.40 16.20
CA TYR A 181 -7.98 2.15 15.01
C TYR A 181 -7.01 2.06 13.83
N ASP A 182 -5.71 2.05 14.11
CA ASP A 182 -4.69 2.02 13.05
C ASP A 182 -4.68 0.67 12.33
N GLU A 183 -4.88 -0.43 13.06
CA GLU A 183 -5.03 -1.76 12.46
C GLU A 183 -6.31 -1.88 11.66
N ALA A 184 -7.43 -1.35 12.18
CA ALA A 184 -8.70 -1.30 11.47
C ALA A 184 -8.59 -0.53 10.13
N ILE A 185 -7.97 0.66 10.16
CA ILE A 185 -7.74 1.47 8.97
C ILE A 185 -6.78 0.75 8.01
N PHE A 186 -5.73 0.10 8.51
CA PHE A 186 -4.81 -0.69 7.70
C PHE A 186 -5.51 -1.82 6.96
N MET A 187 -6.37 -2.60 7.64
CA MET A 187 -7.15 -3.68 7.03
C MET A 187 -8.01 -3.18 5.86
N LEU A 188 -8.72 -2.06 6.06
CA LEU A 188 -9.64 -1.51 5.07
C LEU A 188 -8.91 -0.83 3.90
N THR A 189 -7.82 -0.11 4.17
CA THR A 189 -6.99 0.53 3.12
C THR A 189 -6.19 -0.46 2.29
N ALA A 190 -6.02 -1.69 2.76
CA ALA A 190 -5.35 -2.75 2.02
C ALA A 190 -6.25 -3.45 0.98
N ILE A 191 -7.57 -3.16 0.98
CA ILE A 191 -8.48 -3.66 -0.05
C ILE A 191 -8.11 -3.02 -1.40
N PRO A 192 -7.87 -3.80 -2.46
CA PRO A 192 -7.45 -3.25 -3.74
C PRO A 192 -8.54 -2.41 -4.39
N THR A 193 -8.18 -1.29 -5.02
CA THR A 193 -9.11 -0.46 -5.82
C THR A 193 -9.79 -1.24 -6.94
N ALA A 194 -9.11 -2.26 -7.49
CA ALA A 194 -9.67 -3.18 -8.48
C ALA A 194 -10.86 -4.01 -7.98
N CYS A 195 -11.13 -3.99 -6.67
CA CYS A 195 -12.32 -4.56 -6.03
C CYS A 195 -13.34 -3.45 -5.74
N GLU A 196 -13.78 -2.73 -6.78
CA GLU A 196 -14.51 -1.44 -6.70
C GLU A 196 -15.60 -1.40 -5.62
N GLU A 197 -16.52 -2.38 -5.62
CA GLU A 197 -17.61 -2.43 -4.65
C GLU A 197 -17.09 -2.56 -3.21
N CYS A 198 -16.15 -3.48 -2.99
CA CYS A 198 -15.60 -3.70 -1.66
C CYS A 198 -14.72 -2.54 -1.20
N TYR A 199 -13.95 -1.95 -2.11
CA TYR A 199 -13.16 -0.76 -1.86
C TYR A 199 -14.05 0.41 -1.46
N SER A 200 -15.16 0.64 -2.17
CA SER A 200 -16.13 1.70 -1.83
C SER A 200 -16.73 1.48 -0.44
N LYS A 201 -17.18 0.25 -0.13
CA LYS A 201 -17.68 -0.12 1.20
C LYS A 201 -16.63 0.10 2.30
N ALA A 202 -15.39 -0.29 2.05
CA ALA A 202 -14.27 -0.11 2.97
C ALA A 202 -13.98 1.36 3.23
N MET A 203 -13.94 2.19 2.18
CA MET A 203 -13.71 3.63 2.31
C MET A 203 -14.84 4.32 3.09
N ALA A 204 -16.09 3.89 2.90
CA ALA A 204 -17.21 4.37 3.71
C ALA A 204 -17.07 3.94 5.19
N ALA A 205 -16.63 2.70 5.45
CA ALA A 205 -16.41 2.20 6.81
C ALA A 205 -15.22 2.86 7.53
N ILE A 206 -14.20 3.33 6.79
CA ILE A 206 -13.05 4.04 7.36
C ILE A 206 -13.47 5.38 7.99
N GLN A 207 -14.42 6.10 7.39
CA GLN A 207 -14.79 7.46 7.85
C GLN A 207 -15.17 7.51 9.35
N PRO A 208 -16.12 6.69 9.85
CA PRO A 208 -16.46 6.69 11.28
C PRO A 208 -15.31 6.17 12.15
N ILE A 209 -14.50 5.22 11.68
CA ILE A 209 -13.34 4.69 12.42
C ILE A 209 -12.27 5.77 12.61
N PHE A 210 -11.96 6.52 11.55
CA PHE A 210 -11.04 7.65 11.61
C PHE A 210 -11.57 8.74 12.53
N LYS A 211 -12.89 9.03 12.48
CA LYS A 211 -13.50 10.00 13.40
C LYS A 211 -13.35 9.57 14.86
N ALA A 212 -13.61 8.30 15.17
CA ALA A 212 -13.43 7.76 16.51
C ALA A 212 -11.97 7.86 16.97
N LYS A 213 -11.01 7.55 16.08
CA LYS A 213 -9.58 7.71 16.36
C LYS A 213 -9.22 9.13 16.76
N ILE A 214 -9.59 10.12 15.94
CA ILE A 214 -9.20 11.52 16.20
C ILE A 214 -9.92 12.08 17.42
N ASP A 215 -11.13 11.60 17.73
CA ASP A 215 -11.86 12.00 18.93
C ASP A 215 -11.21 11.44 20.20
N ASN A 216 -10.79 10.17 20.16
CA ASN A 216 -10.07 9.56 21.27
C ASN A 216 -8.71 10.25 21.51
N ASP A 217 -7.94 10.51 20.44
CA ASP A 217 -6.67 11.25 20.51
C ASP A 217 -6.87 12.67 21.07
N CYS A 218 -7.91 13.37 20.60
CA CYS A 218 -8.28 14.70 21.09
C CYS A 218 -8.54 14.68 22.59
N LYS A 219 -9.34 13.73 23.08
CA LYS A 219 -9.66 13.59 24.50
C LYS A 219 -8.41 13.43 25.36
N VAL A 220 -7.50 12.55 24.95
CA VAL A 220 -6.24 12.29 25.68
C VAL A 220 -5.38 13.56 25.71
N LYS A 221 -5.14 14.18 24.54
CA LYS A 221 -4.33 15.39 24.42
C LYS A 221 -4.91 16.58 25.18
N LEU A 222 -6.22 16.77 25.12
CA LEU A 222 -6.89 17.85 25.84
C LEU A 222 -6.75 17.66 27.35
N GLN A 223 -6.92 16.44 27.84
CA GLN A 223 -6.74 16.12 29.26
C GLN A 223 -5.29 16.38 29.70
N GLU A 224 -4.31 15.94 28.92
CA GLU A 224 -2.89 16.15 29.19
C GLU A 224 -2.54 17.64 29.23
N ALA A 225 -2.91 18.40 28.20
CA ALA A 225 -2.67 19.84 28.13
C ALA A 225 -3.35 20.59 29.28
N THR A 226 -4.57 20.19 29.65
CA THR A 226 -5.31 20.77 30.78
C THR A 226 -4.57 20.53 32.10
N GLY A 227 -4.07 19.30 32.32
CA GLY A 227 -3.31 18.94 33.50
C GLY A 227 -2.00 19.74 33.62
N ILE A 228 -1.22 19.79 32.53
CA ILE A 228 0.02 20.58 32.46
C ILE A 228 -0.27 22.05 32.77
N TRP A 229 -1.30 22.62 32.14
CA TRP A 229 -1.64 24.02 32.35
C TRP A 229 -2.04 24.30 33.80
N ASN A 230 -2.90 23.47 34.38
CA ASN A 230 -3.39 23.67 35.74
C ASN A 230 -2.31 23.52 36.82
N ALA A 231 -1.20 22.81 36.54
CA ALA A 231 -0.16 22.55 37.53
C ALA A 231 0.73 23.77 37.85
N ALA A 232 1.00 24.66 36.89
CA ALA A 232 1.93 25.79 37.10
C ALA A 232 1.47 27.13 36.51
N GLN A 233 0.76 27.12 35.37
CA GLN A 233 0.32 28.33 34.64
C GLN A 233 1.45 29.33 34.31
N ASP A 234 2.67 28.84 34.13
CA ASP A 234 3.85 29.61 33.72
C ASP A 234 4.16 29.44 32.23
N MET A 235 5.23 30.08 31.76
CA MET A 235 5.65 30.00 30.36
C MET A 235 6.04 28.58 29.92
N ALA A 236 6.63 27.77 30.81
CA ALA A 236 7.04 26.40 30.46
C ALA A 236 5.82 25.48 30.32
N ALA A 237 4.84 25.62 31.20
CA ALA A 237 3.56 24.93 31.10
C ALA A 237 2.77 25.39 29.88
N ALA A 238 2.76 26.70 29.59
CA ALA A 238 2.12 27.25 28.40
C ALA A 238 2.70 26.60 27.14
N GLU A 239 4.02 26.63 26.94
CA GLU A 239 4.67 26.07 25.74
C GLU A 239 4.34 24.59 25.53
N LYS A 240 4.38 23.79 26.60
CA LYS A 240 4.05 22.35 26.53
C LYS A 240 2.57 22.12 26.19
N ALA A 241 1.67 22.76 26.92
CA ALA A 241 0.23 22.61 26.70
C ALA A 241 -0.18 23.15 25.32
N GLY A 242 0.38 24.29 24.90
CA GLY A 242 0.17 24.89 23.58
C GLY A 242 0.59 23.97 22.44
N ALA A 243 1.77 23.35 22.54
CA ALA A 243 2.26 22.39 21.55
C ALA A 243 1.30 21.19 21.41
N ILE A 244 0.83 20.64 22.53
CA ILE A 244 -0.12 19.52 22.52
C ILE A 244 -1.43 19.93 21.87
N LEU A 245 -2.01 21.08 22.28
CA LEU A 245 -3.28 21.57 21.74
C LEU A 245 -3.20 21.87 20.24
N ALA A 246 -2.10 22.47 19.77
CA ALA A 246 -1.89 22.74 18.35
C ALA A 246 -1.76 21.45 17.51
N SER A 247 -1.44 20.31 18.13
CA SER A 247 -1.37 19.00 17.47
C SER A 247 -2.70 18.24 17.41
N ILE A 248 -3.76 18.78 18.02
CA ILE A 248 -5.10 18.17 17.97
C ILE A 248 -5.65 18.27 16.55
N ASN A 249 -6.22 17.17 16.06
CA ASN A 249 -6.89 17.18 14.76
C ASN A 249 -8.09 18.16 14.83
N PRO A 250 -8.18 19.14 13.91
CA PRO A 250 -9.22 20.17 13.98
C PRO A 250 -10.64 19.66 13.75
N ASP A 251 -10.81 18.49 13.13
CA ASP A 251 -12.10 17.84 12.88
C ASP A 251 -12.54 16.95 14.06
N ALA A 252 -11.71 16.83 15.10
CA ALA A 252 -12.06 16.09 16.30
C ALA A 252 -13.16 16.81 17.10
N SER A 253 -14.00 16.04 17.79
CA SER A 253 -15.15 16.56 18.54
C SER A 253 -14.76 17.53 19.65
N CYS A 254 -13.55 17.39 20.22
CA CYS A 254 -13.06 18.24 21.30
C CYS A 254 -12.28 19.48 20.80
N ALA A 255 -12.19 19.71 19.48
CA ALA A 255 -11.40 20.81 18.91
C ALA A 255 -11.84 22.21 19.38
N SER A 256 -13.14 22.42 19.60
CA SER A 256 -13.65 23.68 20.17
C SER A 256 -13.15 23.92 21.60
N GLN A 257 -13.13 22.87 22.43
CA GLN A 257 -12.62 22.94 23.80
C GLN A 257 -11.11 23.17 23.82
N ALA A 258 -10.38 22.52 22.90
CA ALA A 258 -8.95 22.76 22.71
C ALA A 258 -8.65 24.23 22.34
N ARG A 259 -9.43 24.82 21.43
CA ARG A 259 -9.33 26.25 21.09
C ARG A 259 -9.60 27.14 22.30
N THR A 260 -10.65 26.84 23.09
CA THR A 260 -10.96 27.59 24.31
C THR A 260 -9.79 27.58 25.29
N LEU A 261 -9.18 26.41 25.54
CA LEU A 261 -8.02 26.31 26.42
C LEU A 261 -6.80 27.03 25.84
N SER A 262 -6.52 26.86 24.54
CA SER A 262 -5.42 27.54 23.85
C SER A 262 -5.53 29.06 23.95
N ASN A 263 -6.75 29.61 23.77
CA ASN A 263 -7.00 31.04 23.90
C ASN A 263 -6.81 31.53 25.35
N LYS A 264 -7.20 30.73 26.34
CA LYS A 264 -6.96 31.03 27.76
C LYS A 264 -5.47 31.08 28.07
N ILE A 265 -4.68 30.13 27.54
CA ILE A 265 -3.22 30.11 27.70
C ILE A 265 -2.60 31.34 27.02
N ALA A 266 -2.97 31.63 25.77
CA ALA A 266 -2.47 32.78 25.02
C ALA A 266 -2.73 34.11 25.75
N ALA A 267 -3.93 34.27 26.33
CA ALA A 267 -4.27 35.44 27.13
C ALA A 267 -3.41 35.57 28.40
N LYS A 268 -3.08 34.45 29.06
CA LYS A 268 -2.20 34.46 30.23
C LYS A 268 -0.75 34.72 29.85
N VAL A 269 -0.26 34.14 28.75
CA VAL A 269 1.10 34.39 28.23
C VAL A 269 1.30 35.87 27.96
N LYS A 270 0.34 36.56 27.30
CA LYS A 270 0.40 38.01 27.07
C LYS A 270 0.50 38.85 28.35
N GLN A 271 0.06 38.33 29.49
CA GLN A 271 0.23 39.03 30.79
C GLN A 271 1.61 38.81 31.40
N ILE A 272 2.30 37.74 31.01
CA ILE A 272 3.63 37.37 31.51
C ILE A 272 4.70 37.96 30.58
N ASP A 273 4.45 37.99 29.27
CA ASP A 273 5.41 38.30 28.23
C ASP A 273 4.69 38.79 26.95
N ASP A 274 5.17 39.88 26.36
CA ASP A 274 4.58 40.51 25.15
C ASP A 274 4.87 39.75 23.85
N ARG A 275 5.58 38.61 23.91
CA ARG A 275 5.86 37.77 22.74
C ARG A 275 4.57 37.23 22.10
N GLU A 276 4.60 37.14 20.77
CA GLU A 276 3.51 36.53 20.01
C GLU A 276 3.36 35.04 20.32
N TRP A 277 2.12 34.62 20.58
CA TRP A 277 1.78 33.25 20.86
C TRP A 277 1.74 32.42 19.58
N LYS A 278 2.70 31.50 19.42
CA LYS A 278 2.89 30.73 18.18
C LYS A 278 1.97 29.52 18.00
N TYR A 279 1.32 29.04 19.06
CA TYR A 279 0.52 27.81 19.00
C TYR A 279 -0.94 28.11 18.67
N ILE A 280 -1.33 27.77 17.44
CA ILE A 280 -2.68 27.96 16.92
C ILE A 280 -3.27 26.59 16.61
N VAL A 281 -4.45 26.31 17.19
CA VAL A 281 -5.24 25.14 16.83
C VAL A 281 -5.89 25.39 15.48
N LYS A 282 -5.70 24.49 14.52
CA LYS A 282 -6.26 24.61 13.17
C LYS A 282 -7.80 24.59 13.19
N ASP A 283 -8.45 25.10 12.14
CA ASP A 283 -9.92 25.18 12.08
C ASP A 283 -10.58 23.91 11.54
N GLN A 284 -10.25 23.48 10.32
CA GLN A 284 -10.75 22.25 9.69
C GLN A 284 -9.74 21.69 8.70
N GLN A 285 -9.77 20.38 8.48
CA GLN A 285 -9.02 19.74 7.39
C GLN A 285 -9.82 19.76 6.09
N GLN A 286 -9.11 19.87 4.97
CA GLN A 286 -9.72 19.60 3.67
C GLN A 286 -9.94 18.09 3.49
N GLU A 287 -10.90 17.71 2.64
CA GLU A 287 -11.16 16.30 2.30
C GLU A 287 -9.88 15.57 1.84
N SER A 288 -9.08 16.24 1.01
CA SER A 288 -7.79 15.74 0.51
C SER A 288 -6.79 15.46 1.63
N GLU A 289 -6.72 16.33 2.64
CA GLU A 289 -5.85 16.17 3.81
C GLU A 289 -6.30 15.00 4.67
N ARG A 290 -7.62 14.82 4.84
CA ARG A 290 -8.18 13.69 5.59
C ARG A 290 -7.87 12.35 4.91
N ILE A 291 -8.08 12.28 3.59
CA ILE A 291 -7.74 11.10 2.79
C ILE A 291 -6.25 10.80 2.88
N GLN A 292 -5.40 11.83 2.82
CA GLN A 292 -3.96 11.66 2.98
C GLN A 292 -3.60 11.12 4.36
N ALA A 293 -4.18 11.66 5.43
CA ALA A 293 -3.96 11.19 6.79
C ALA A 293 -4.37 9.71 6.98
N ILE A 294 -5.50 9.31 6.40
CA ILE A 294 -5.95 7.90 6.39
C ILE A 294 -4.94 6.99 5.69
N ARG A 295 -4.45 7.41 4.50
CA ARG A 295 -3.43 6.65 3.76
C ARG A 295 -2.13 6.54 4.55
N ASP A 296 -1.71 7.64 5.17
CA ASP A 296 -0.49 7.68 5.97
C ASP A 296 -0.57 6.76 7.19
N ILE A 297 -1.73 6.65 7.83
CA ILE A 297 -1.96 5.68 8.91
C ILE A 297 -1.75 4.25 8.40
N GLY A 298 -2.37 3.88 7.27
CA GLY A 298 -2.20 2.54 6.70
C GLY A 298 -0.74 2.25 6.33
N VAL A 299 -0.05 3.21 5.69
CA VAL A 299 1.37 3.07 5.33
C VAL A 299 2.26 2.97 6.57
N ALA A 300 2.04 3.79 7.59
CA ALA A 300 2.81 3.79 8.82
C ALA A 300 2.62 2.47 9.59
N TYR A 301 1.39 1.97 9.69
CA TYR A 301 1.11 0.67 10.28
C TYR A 301 1.89 -0.42 9.55
N GLY A 302 1.73 -0.51 8.22
CA GLY A 302 2.41 -1.51 7.39
C GLY A 302 3.95 -1.44 7.38
N LYS A 303 4.56 -0.32 7.79
CA LYS A 303 6.03 -0.18 7.95
C LYS A 303 6.50 -0.35 9.39
N GLY A 304 5.59 -0.38 10.36
CA GLY A 304 5.91 -0.39 11.78
C GLY A 304 6.37 -1.76 12.31
N PRO A 305 6.94 -1.80 13.52
CA PRO A 305 7.41 -3.04 14.16
C PRO A 305 6.27 -4.03 14.45
N LYS A 306 5.04 -3.53 14.61
CA LYS A 306 3.83 -4.39 14.74
C LYS A 306 3.42 -5.03 13.42
N ALA A 307 3.83 -4.47 12.28
CA ALA A 307 3.56 -5.04 10.98
C ALA A 307 4.64 -5.99 10.48
N ASN A 308 5.84 -6.03 11.12
CA ASN A 308 7.01 -6.85 10.77
C ASN A 308 6.86 -7.50 9.40
N VAL A 309 6.94 -6.68 8.35
CA VAL A 309 6.68 -7.14 6.98
C VAL A 309 7.87 -7.96 6.53
N THR A 310 7.86 -9.20 6.98
CA THR A 310 8.63 -10.28 6.42
C THR A 310 7.65 -10.99 5.53
N TYR A 311 7.90 -10.96 4.22
CA TYR A 311 7.10 -11.78 3.33
C TYR A 311 7.15 -13.22 3.83
N LYS A 312 5.98 -13.79 4.12
CA LYS A 312 5.89 -15.17 4.57
C LYS A 312 6.20 -16.07 3.38
N SER A 313 6.86 -17.19 3.65
CA SER A 313 6.94 -18.27 2.67
C SER A 313 5.53 -18.65 2.24
N LEU A 314 5.34 -18.89 0.95
CA LEU A 314 4.05 -19.32 0.38
C LEU A 314 3.95 -20.85 0.28
N TRP A 315 4.87 -21.56 0.93
CA TRP A 315 4.96 -23.00 1.08
C TRP A 315 5.56 -23.36 2.44
#